data_AF-A0A640TA48-F1
#
_entry.id   AF-A0A640TA48-F1
#
_cell.length_a   1.000
_cell.length_b   1.000
_cell.length_c   1.000
_cell.angle_alpha   90.00
_cell.angle_beta   90.00
_cell.angle_gamma   90.00
#
_symmetry.space_group_name_H-M   'P 1'
#
loop_
_entity.id
_entity.type
_entity.pdbx_description
1 polymer ?
#
loop_
_entity_poly.entity_id
_entity_poly.type
_entity_poly.pdbx_seq_one_letter_code
_entity_poly.pdbx_strand_id
1 'polypeptide(L)' 'MAKFRRGDEVQLTHDLEKPATGEKWSKGEKGKVLGNRCYDEVYDVYFPARGDSLTVNDRDIKAAK' A
#
# COMPACT_ATOMS: atom_id res chain seq x y z
N MET A 1 -11.93 -8.88 11.40
CA MET A 1 -11.75 -7.42 11.23
C MET A 1 -11.96 -7.04 9.78
N ALA A 2 -12.53 -5.86 9.51
CA ALA A 2 -12.73 -5.39 8.13
C ALA A 2 -11.37 -5.01 7.52
N LYS A 3 -10.91 -5.84 6.58
CA LYS A 3 -9.71 -5.63 5.74
C LYS A 3 -10.01 -4.57 4.68
N PHE A 4 -9.00 -3.80 4.25
CA PHE A 4 -9.17 -2.80 3.19
C PHE A 4 -9.76 -3.43 1.93
N ARG A 5 -10.69 -2.74 1.30
CA ARG A 5 -11.36 -3.19 0.08
C ARG A 5 -10.67 -2.61 -1.13
N ARG A 6 -10.82 -3.30 -2.27
CA ARG A 6 -10.43 -2.73 -3.56
C ARG A 6 -11.10 -1.38 -3.75
N GLY A 7 -10.28 -0.37 -4.00
CA GLY A 7 -10.70 1.01 -4.19
C GLY A 7 -10.53 1.91 -2.96
N ASP A 8 -10.26 1.35 -1.78
CA ASP A 8 -10.00 2.14 -0.58
C ASP A 8 -8.72 2.97 -0.74
N GLU A 9 -8.77 4.21 -0.26
CA GLU A 9 -7.58 5.06 -0.14
C GLU A 9 -6.82 4.69 1.13
N VAL A 10 -5.54 4.41 0.97
CA VAL A 10 -4.64 4.02 2.04
C VAL A 10 -3.39 4.88 2.01
N GLN A 11 -2.69 4.95 3.14
CA GLN A 11 -1.49 5.75 3.30
C GLN A 11 -0.40 4.91 3.96
N LEU A 12 0.84 5.05 3.48
CA LEU A 12 2.00 4.43 4.13
C LEU A 12 2.23 4.98 5.54
N THR A 13 2.46 4.08 6.50
CA THR A 13 2.69 4.44 7.91
C THR A 13 4.15 4.75 8.22
N HIS A 14 5.07 4.29 7.39
CA HIS A 14 6.51 4.49 7.48
C HIS A 14 7.15 4.41 6.08
N ASP A 15 8.44 4.72 6.01
CA ASP A 15 9.19 4.61 4.76
C ASP A 15 9.38 3.12 4.39
N LEU A 16 9.12 2.77 3.15
CA LEU A 16 9.34 1.42 2.62
C LEU A 16 10.38 1.46 1.51
N GLU A 17 11.04 0.34 1.27
CA GLU A 17 11.93 0.18 0.12
C GLU A 17 11.44 -0.98 -0.73
N LYS A 18 11.26 -0.74 -2.04
CA LYS A 18 10.86 -1.77 -2.99
C LYS A 18 12.06 -2.71 -3.20
N PRO A 19 12.01 -3.98 -2.76
CA PRO A 19 13.20 -4.85 -2.74
C PRO A 19 13.81 -5.08 -4.13
N ALA A 20 12.97 -5.07 -5.16
CA ALA A 20 13.38 -5.34 -6.54
C ALA A 20 14.16 -4.19 -7.19
N THR A 21 13.96 -2.94 -6.74
CA THR A 21 14.53 -1.74 -7.39
C THR A 21 15.35 -0.87 -6.44
N GLY A 22 15.29 -1.11 -5.13
CA GLY A 22 15.85 -0.21 -4.11
C GLY A 22 15.13 1.14 -4.01
N GLU A 23 13.95 1.26 -4.63
CA GLU A 23 13.21 2.51 -4.66
C GLU A 23 12.54 2.77 -3.30
N LYS A 24 12.78 3.96 -2.74
CA LYS A 24 12.24 4.35 -1.44
C LYS A 24 10.89 5.01 -1.58
N TRP A 25 9.93 4.50 -0.85
CA TRP A 25 8.58 4.98 -0.66
C TRP A 25 8.51 5.73 0.66
N SER A 26 7.98 6.93 0.64
CA SER A 26 7.97 7.78 1.82
C SER A 26 6.70 7.56 2.63
N LYS A 27 6.85 7.61 3.94
CA LYS A 27 5.75 7.71 4.89
C LYS A 27 4.81 8.82 4.44
N GLY A 28 3.52 8.51 4.45
CA GLY A 28 2.50 9.49 4.12
C GLY A 28 2.10 9.49 2.64
N GLU A 29 2.77 8.73 1.77
CA GLU A 29 2.29 8.55 0.40
C GLU A 29 0.93 7.84 0.42
N LYS A 30 0.00 8.41 -0.35
CA LYS A 30 -1.36 7.91 -0.51
C LYS A 30 -1.43 7.03 -1.75
N GLY A 31 -2.07 5.89 -1.60
CA GLY A 31 -2.32 4.94 -2.66
C GLY A 31 -3.74 4.40 -2.58
N LYS A 32 -4.11 3.65 -3.61
CA LYS A 32 -5.42 3.02 -3.76
C LYS A 32 -5.25 1.52 -3.81
N VAL A 33 -5.99 0.82 -2.98
CA VAL A 33 -5.95 -0.65 -2.96
C VAL A 33 -6.48 -1.19 -4.28
N LEU A 34 -5.64 -1.92 -5.01
CA LEU A 34 -6.01 -2.62 -6.24
C LEU A 34 -6.65 -3.97 -5.95
N GLY A 35 -6.22 -4.61 -4.87
CA GLY A 35 -6.71 -5.91 -4.43
C GLY A 35 -5.92 -6.43 -3.24
N ASN A 36 -6.37 -7.55 -2.69
CA ASN A 36 -5.67 -8.31 -1.68
C ASN A 36 -5.34 -9.70 -2.23
N ARG A 37 -4.17 -10.22 -1.89
CA ARG A 37 -3.89 -11.64 -2.11
C ARG A 37 -4.45 -12.42 -0.91
N CYS A 38 -5.18 -13.51 -1.21
CA CYS A 38 -5.93 -14.34 -0.27
C CYS A 38 -5.36 -14.38 1.15
N TYR A 39 -6.21 -14.07 2.13
CA TYR A 39 -6.09 -14.31 3.58
C TYR A 39 -4.93 -13.68 4.39
N ASP A 40 -3.85 -13.17 3.77
CA ASP A 40 -2.60 -12.87 4.49
C ASP A 40 -2.23 -11.40 4.73
N GLU A 41 -3.19 -10.48 4.81
CA GLU A 41 -2.91 -9.07 5.16
C GLU A 41 -2.02 -8.34 4.15
N VAL A 42 -1.79 -8.93 2.97
CA VAL A 42 -1.03 -8.37 1.86
C VAL A 42 -1.97 -7.67 0.87
N TYR A 43 -1.69 -6.41 0.59
CA TYR A 43 -2.43 -5.57 -0.34
C TYR A 43 -1.53 -5.09 -1.47
N ASP A 44 -2.05 -5.13 -2.69
CA ASP A 44 -1.44 -4.43 -3.81
C ASP A 44 -2.02 -3.02 -3.85
N VAL A 45 -1.16 -2.03 -3.63
CA VAL A 45 -1.54 -0.62 -3.53
C VAL A 45 -0.93 0.14 -4.70
N TYR A 46 -1.78 0.78 -5.49
CA TYR A 46 -1.36 1.68 -6.56
C TYR A 46 -1.17 3.09 -6.04
N PHE A 47 -0.02 3.68 -6.30
CA PHE A 47 0.24 5.05 -5.89
C PHE A 47 0.27 5.97 -7.11
N PRO A 48 -0.76 6.83 -7.27
CA PRO A 48 -0.89 7.68 -8.44
C PRO A 48 0.24 8.71 -8.57
N ALA A 49 0.88 9.10 -7.45
CA ALA A 49 2.00 10.03 -7.47
C ALA A 49 3.23 9.50 -8.22
N ARG A 50 3.40 8.18 -8.26
CA ARG A 50 4.52 7.51 -8.94
C ARG A 50 4.12 6.77 -10.21
N GLY A 51 2.83 6.47 -10.36
CA GLY A 51 2.33 5.67 -11.46
C GLY A 51 2.69 4.18 -11.33
N ASP A 52 3.03 3.71 -10.13
CA ASP A 52 3.45 2.34 -9.86
C ASP A 52 2.65 1.73 -8.70
N SER A 53 2.70 0.40 -8.57
CA SER A 53 2.08 -0.35 -7.47
C SER A 53 3.11 -1.03 -6.58
N LEU A 54 2.84 -1.02 -5.28
CA LEU A 54 3.64 -1.71 -4.27
C LEU A 54 2.77 -2.71 -3.52
N THR A 55 3.28 -3.93 -3.39
CA THR A 55 2.73 -4.94 -2.49
C THR A 55 3.19 -4.62 -1.07
N VAL A 56 2.25 -4.38 -0.16
CA VAL A 56 2.49 -3.97 1.23
C VAL A 56 1.63 -4.80 2.18
N ASN A 57 2.02 -4.90 3.46
CA ASN A 57 1.18 -5.56 4.46
C ASN A 57 0.27 -4.54 5.16
N ASP A 58 -0.77 -5.02 5.85
CA ASP A 58 -1.71 -4.21 6.65
C ASP A 58 -0.98 -3.30 7.65
N ARG A 59 0.08 -3.79 8.29
CA ARG A 59 0.89 -3.02 9.25
C ARG A 59 1.61 -1.82 8.61
N ASP A 60 1.87 -1.88 7.31
CA ASP A 60 2.64 -0.88 6.57
C ASP A 60 1.74 0.23 6.00
N ILE A 61 0.41 0.01 6.01
CA ILE A 61 -0.60 0.96 5.55
C ILE A 61 -1.64 1.27 6.62
N LYS A 62 -2.34 2.38 6.44
CA LYS A 62 -3.53 2.71 7.22
C LYS A 62 -4.57 3.34 6.30
N ALA A 63 -5.82 3.41 6.74
CA ALA A 63 -6.83 4.19 6.03
C ALA A 63 -6.33 5.64 5.87
N ALA A 64 -6.31 6.13 4.63
CA ALA A 64 -6.09 7.53 4.37
C ALA A 64 -7.38 8.28 4.68
N LYS A 65 -7.29 9.32 5.51
CA LYS A 65 -8.38 10.28 5.73
C LYS A 65 -8.23 11.47 4.80
#